data_AF-A0A5C6F7C9-F1
#
_entry.id   AF-A0A5C6F7C9-F1
#
_cell.length_a   1.000
_cell.length_b   1.000
_cell.length_c   1.000
_cell.angle_alpha   90.00
_cell.angle_beta   90.00
_cell.angle_gamma   90.00
#
_symmetry.space_group_name_H-M   'P 1'
#
loop_
_entity.id
_entity.type
_entity.pdbx_description
1 polymer ?
#
loop_
_entity_poly.entity_id
_entity_poly.type
_entity_poly.pdbx_seq_one_letter_code
_entity_poly.pdbx_strand_id
1 'polypeptide(L)'
;MQQRFSIFKTLLILGMGLIGSQCEDSTAQETATAWRTVNVSNTITRVAPWSGIVFWNDNDAVDTDAIQLEYSYVKYNDIVRDKGVYDWTMVETLLDQAASRGHQQILRFYFIYPGEPTTVPDYIKQLSHYKEITAKSEGNPTGFVDWSAPEVQQFALDFYSEFAARYDQDPRLAYLQTGFGLWAEYHIYDGPWKMGQTFPTKQFQTTFLNHLAKQFRDTPWMISIDAADTDYTPFDDQPELLRLNFGVFDDSFLCKPHAKENAKNWAFFGRDRWERGPGGGEFSYYNKKDQKLALSASGPNGRTFQDMASEFHLTFIIGNDQSRYQPMPRIAEAGMAIGYRMTISDCQTNGNDWRIKVTNSGIAPMYHDAFVAIGDRRSATSLKGLLPGKSAVCEIAKGGSKPDISIQSDRLVNGQTIPFEAK
;
A
#
# COMPACT_ATOMS: atom_id res chain seq x y z
N MET A 1 47.27 38.26 -15.88
CA MET A 1 47.07 39.71 -15.68
C MET A 1 46.68 39.90 -14.22
N GLN A 2 47.40 40.66 -13.39
CA GLN A 2 47.56 42.13 -13.41
C GLN A 2 46.16 42.79 -13.35
N GLN A 3 45.65 43.32 -12.23
CA GLN A 3 46.20 44.25 -11.20
C GLN A 3 46.44 45.67 -11.75
N ARG A 4 45.85 46.69 -11.07
CA ARG A 4 46.39 48.04 -10.72
C ARG A 4 45.44 49.25 -10.93
N PHE A 5 45.22 50.02 -9.84
CA PHE A 5 45.20 51.50 -9.66
C PHE A 5 44.39 52.43 -10.62
N SER A 6 43.85 53.60 -10.23
CA SER A 6 43.57 54.25 -8.92
C SER A 6 42.27 55.11 -9.04
N ILE A 7 42.04 56.39 -8.66
CA ILE A 7 42.79 57.57 -8.15
C ILE A 7 41.91 58.32 -7.11
N PHE A 8 42.52 59.09 -6.19
CA PHE A 8 41.88 60.01 -5.22
C PHE A 8 40.90 61.05 -5.82
N LYS A 9 39.96 61.52 -4.98
CA LYS A 9 39.68 62.97 -4.84
C LYS A 9 39.16 63.33 -3.44
N THR A 10 39.76 64.37 -2.83
CA THR A 10 39.36 64.94 -1.54
C THR A 10 38.79 66.34 -1.78
N LEU A 11 37.76 66.73 -1.03
CA LEU A 11 37.35 68.13 -0.86
C LEU A 11 36.93 68.36 0.60
N LEU A 12 36.85 69.62 1.03
CA LEU A 12 36.94 70.01 2.44
C LEU A 12 35.84 70.99 2.85
N ILE A 13 35.42 70.91 4.13
CA ILE A 13 34.78 71.95 4.95
C ILE A 13 33.46 72.55 4.43
N LEU A 14 32.36 72.28 5.13
CA LEU A 14 31.76 73.28 6.04
C LEU A 14 30.89 72.61 7.10
N GLY A 15 30.72 73.24 8.25
CA GLY A 15 29.93 72.72 9.37
C GLY A 15 28.82 73.66 9.80
N MET A 16 27.66 73.10 10.11
CA MET A 16 26.62 73.65 10.97
C MET A 16 26.07 72.49 11.82
N GLY A 17 25.69 72.76 13.07
CA GLY A 17 25.24 71.74 14.01
C GLY A 17 23.77 71.88 14.39
N LEU A 18 23.49 71.42 15.63
CA LEU A 18 22.23 71.49 16.39
C LEU A 18 21.14 70.44 16.13
N ILE A 19 20.51 70.09 17.26
CA ILE A 19 19.29 69.30 17.47
C ILE A 19 19.43 67.81 17.14
N GLY A 20 19.36 67.00 18.19
CA GLY A 20 19.31 65.55 18.08
C GLY A 20 17.89 65.02 17.89
N SER A 21 17.80 63.82 17.31
CA SER A 21 16.67 62.93 17.49
C SER A 21 17.20 61.65 18.13
N GLN A 22 16.67 61.27 19.29
CA GLN A 22 16.82 59.89 19.75
C GLN A 22 15.89 59.05 18.88
N CYS A 23 16.44 58.46 17.82
CA CYS A 23 15.75 57.38 17.14
C CYS A 23 15.72 56.20 18.10
N GLU A 24 14.59 56.00 18.78
CA GLU A 24 14.35 54.77 19.54
C GLU A 24 14.33 53.63 18.52
N ASP A 25 15.42 52.85 18.50
CA ASP A 25 15.49 51.61 17.76
C ASP A 25 14.51 50.64 18.43
N SER A 26 13.25 50.69 17.99
CA SER A 26 12.20 49.80 18.46
C SER A 26 12.42 48.43 17.84
N THR A 27 13.49 47.76 18.28
CA THR A 27 13.70 46.33 18.07
C THR A 27 12.55 45.61 18.74
N ALA A 28 11.49 45.38 17.97
CA ALA A 28 10.35 44.56 18.33
C ALA A 28 10.87 43.12 18.51
N GLN A 29 11.40 42.86 19.70
CA GLN A 29 11.92 41.58 20.10
C GLN A 29 10.70 40.65 20.23
N GLU A 30 10.35 39.97 19.14
CA GLU A 30 9.34 38.91 19.15
C GLU A 30 9.74 37.89 20.22
N THR A 31 9.09 37.98 21.38
CA THR A 31 9.27 37.04 22.47
C THR A 31 8.64 35.73 22.04
N ALA A 32 9.43 34.90 21.37
CA ALA A 32 9.05 33.56 20.94
C ALA A 32 8.42 32.83 22.13
N THR A 33 7.11 32.63 22.06
CA THR A 33 6.32 32.17 23.21
C THR A 33 6.79 30.79 23.64
N ALA A 34 6.91 30.60 24.95
CA ALA A 34 7.36 29.33 25.50
C ALA A 34 6.43 28.18 25.07
N TRP A 35 7.03 27.08 24.60
CA TRP A 35 6.30 25.85 24.31
C TRP A 35 5.66 25.31 25.58
N ARG A 36 4.32 25.20 25.58
CA ARG A 36 3.54 24.58 26.65
C ARG A 36 2.98 23.24 26.18
N THR A 37 3.02 22.23 27.04
CA THR A 37 2.33 20.96 26.81
C THR A 37 0.82 21.18 26.77
N VAL A 38 0.14 20.40 25.93
CA VAL A 38 -1.32 20.34 25.83
C VAL A 38 -1.73 18.89 26.05
N ASN A 39 -2.56 18.65 27.07
CA ASN A 39 -3.05 17.31 27.37
C ASN A 39 -4.11 16.91 26.33
N VAL A 40 -3.93 15.76 25.68
CA VAL A 40 -4.81 15.23 24.64
C VAL A 40 -5.11 13.78 24.98
N SER A 41 -6.38 13.42 25.07
CA SER A 41 -6.81 12.05 25.37
C SER A 41 -7.70 11.54 24.25
N ASN A 42 -7.33 10.41 23.64
CA ASN A 42 -8.11 9.75 22.59
C ASN A 42 -7.78 8.25 22.55
N THR A 43 -8.77 7.43 22.17
CA THR A 43 -8.63 5.97 22.11
C THR A 43 -9.10 5.45 20.76
N ILE A 44 -8.36 4.51 20.18
CA ILE A 44 -8.76 3.88 18.91
C ILE A 44 -9.86 2.84 19.17
N THR A 45 -11.03 3.06 18.59
CA THR A 45 -12.25 2.26 18.78
C THR A 45 -12.74 1.52 17.53
N ARG A 46 -12.05 1.68 16.39
CA ARG A 46 -12.41 1.13 15.08
C ARG A 46 -11.16 0.73 14.29
N VAL A 47 -11.36 -0.08 13.24
CA VAL A 47 -10.31 -0.41 12.26
C VAL A 47 -9.81 0.86 11.54
N ALA A 48 -8.56 0.87 11.11
CA ALA A 48 -7.93 2.02 10.46
C ALA A 48 -7.93 1.86 8.93
N PRO A 49 -8.02 2.96 8.15
CA PRO A 49 -7.87 2.90 6.70
C PRO A 49 -6.55 2.25 6.29
N TRP A 50 -6.55 1.51 5.17
CA TRP A 50 -5.40 0.78 4.63
C TRP A 50 -4.86 -0.41 5.45
N SER A 51 -5.56 -0.84 6.52
CA SER A 51 -5.24 -2.07 7.25
C SER A 51 -6.48 -2.87 7.64
N GLY A 52 -6.26 -4.09 8.15
CA GLY A 52 -7.29 -4.91 8.79
C GLY A 52 -7.75 -6.14 8.00
N ILE A 53 -8.91 -6.68 8.39
CA ILE A 53 -9.51 -7.82 7.69
C ILE A 53 -10.20 -7.32 6.41
N VAL A 54 -9.94 -7.99 5.30
CA VAL A 54 -10.48 -7.69 3.97
C VAL A 54 -11.54 -8.74 3.63
N PHE A 55 -12.70 -8.31 3.16
CA PHE A 55 -13.70 -9.18 2.53
C PHE A 55 -13.70 -8.94 1.02
N TRP A 56 -14.23 -9.88 0.23
CA TRP A 56 -14.46 -9.65 -1.19
C TRP A 56 -15.62 -8.65 -1.36
N ASN A 57 -15.60 -7.87 -2.44
CA ASN A 57 -16.53 -6.76 -2.67
C ASN A 57 -18.03 -7.17 -2.82
N ASP A 58 -18.29 -8.47 -2.93
CA ASP A 58 -19.61 -9.10 -3.09
C ASP A 58 -20.10 -9.85 -1.83
N ASN A 59 -19.37 -9.75 -0.71
CA ASN A 59 -19.73 -10.39 0.55
C ASN A 59 -20.91 -9.68 1.23
N ASP A 60 -22.00 -10.40 1.55
CA ASP A 60 -23.19 -9.88 2.25
C ASP A 60 -22.89 -9.14 3.57
N ALA A 61 -21.73 -9.41 4.20
CA ALA A 61 -21.29 -8.81 5.45
C ALA A 61 -20.17 -7.75 5.28
N VAL A 62 -19.94 -7.23 4.08
CA VAL A 62 -18.88 -6.24 3.81
C VAL A 62 -19.18 -4.85 4.40
N ASP A 63 -20.46 -4.46 4.47
CA ASP A 63 -20.90 -3.09 4.84
C ASP A 63 -20.92 -2.86 6.37
N THR A 64 -19.74 -2.78 6.99
CA THR A 64 -19.57 -2.54 8.44
C THR A 64 -18.20 -1.94 8.76
N ASP A 65 -18.17 -1.11 9.81
CA ASP A 65 -16.99 -0.51 10.46
C ASP A 65 -15.88 -1.48 10.93
N ALA A 66 -16.14 -2.79 10.90
CA ALA A 66 -15.13 -3.84 11.08
C ALA A 66 -14.23 -4.04 9.83
N ILE A 67 -14.65 -3.51 8.68
CA ILE A 67 -13.97 -3.56 7.39
C ILE A 67 -13.53 -2.14 7.02
N GLN A 68 -12.37 -2.01 6.37
CA GLN A 68 -11.89 -0.75 5.76
C GLN A 68 -11.30 -0.98 4.36
N LEU A 69 -11.23 -2.23 3.94
CA LEU A 69 -10.61 -2.70 2.71
C LEU A 69 -11.49 -3.79 2.10
N GLU A 70 -11.67 -3.72 0.79
CA GLU A 70 -12.36 -4.72 -0.02
C GLU A 70 -11.40 -5.36 -1.03
N TYR A 71 -11.77 -6.50 -1.60
CA TYR A 71 -10.96 -7.21 -2.58
C TYR A 71 -11.76 -7.60 -3.82
N SER A 72 -11.15 -7.45 -4.99
CA SER A 72 -11.72 -7.87 -6.27
C SER A 72 -10.67 -8.49 -7.21
N TYR A 73 -11.00 -9.66 -7.76
CA TYR A 73 -10.37 -10.21 -8.95
C TYR A 73 -10.91 -9.50 -10.20
N VAL A 74 -10.03 -9.08 -11.12
CA VAL A 74 -10.42 -8.34 -12.35
C VAL A 74 -9.80 -8.97 -13.60
N LYS A 75 -10.62 -9.18 -14.64
CA LYS A 75 -10.21 -9.76 -15.94
C LYS A 75 -9.65 -8.69 -16.87
N TYR A 76 -8.49 -8.93 -17.48
CA TYR A 76 -7.89 -7.98 -18.44
C TYR A 76 -8.77 -7.69 -19.67
N ASN A 77 -9.41 -8.73 -20.24
CA ASN A 77 -10.30 -8.59 -21.40
C ASN A 77 -11.69 -8.03 -21.07
N ASP A 78 -12.04 -7.84 -19.79
CA ASP A 78 -13.25 -7.09 -19.47
C ASP A 78 -13.08 -5.59 -19.68
N ILE A 79 -11.85 -5.10 -19.51
CA ILE A 79 -11.45 -3.70 -19.69
C ILE A 79 -10.98 -3.44 -21.12
N VAL A 80 -10.12 -4.30 -21.69
CA VAL A 80 -9.47 -4.03 -22.98
C VAL A 80 -10.07 -4.91 -24.07
N ARG A 81 -10.77 -4.27 -25.01
CA ARG A 81 -11.44 -4.94 -26.14
C ARG A 81 -10.60 -4.88 -27.41
N ASP A 82 -10.04 -3.71 -27.72
CA ASP A 82 -9.16 -3.45 -28.86
C ASP A 82 -7.82 -2.85 -28.40
N LYS A 83 -6.80 -2.88 -29.26
CA LYS A 83 -5.46 -2.36 -28.92
C LYS A 83 -5.53 -0.86 -28.63
N GLY A 84 -5.25 -0.49 -27.37
CA GLY A 84 -5.29 0.89 -26.91
C GLY A 84 -6.69 1.42 -26.55
N VAL A 85 -7.71 0.54 -26.50
CA VAL A 85 -9.10 0.90 -26.17
C VAL A 85 -9.47 0.28 -24.83
N TYR A 86 -9.61 1.13 -23.81
CA TYR A 86 -9.85 0.75 -22.42
C TYR A 86 -11.23 1.21 -21.94
N ASP A 87 -12.10 0.27 -21.56
CA ASP A 87 -13.32 0.53 -20.81
C ASP A 87 -13.06 0.32 -19.31
N TRP A 88 -12.84 1.43 -18.62
CA TRP A 88 -12.58 1.43 -17.18
C TRP A 88 -13.85 1.29 -16.32
N THR A 89 -15.06 1.17 -16.91
CA THR A 89 -16.34 1.20 -16.18
C THR A 89 -16.45 0.16 -15.07
N MET A 90 -15.90 -1.04 -15.26
CA MET A 90 -15.84 -2.07 -14.21
C MET A 90 -14.97 -1.62 -13.02
N VAL A 91 -13.80 -1.03 -13.28
CA VAL A 91 -12.88 -0.55 -12.24
C VAL A 91 -13.49 0.63 -11.49
N GLU A 92 -14.07 1.61 -12.19
CA GLU A 92 -14.82 2.71 -11.57
C GLU A 92 -15.94 2.19 -10.66
N THR A 93 -16.72 1.21 -11.14
CA THR A 93 -17.82 0.62 -10.36
C THR A 93 -17.32 -0.04 -9.07
N LEU A 94 -16.23 -0.81 -9.12
CA LEU A 94 -15.65 -1.46 -7.93
C LEU A 94 -15.09 -0.43 -6.94
N LEU A 95 -14.42 0.61 -7.44
CA LEU A 95 -13.86 1.69 -6.64
C LEU A 95 -14.96 2.53 -5.97
N ASP A 96 -16.01 2.90 -6.69
CA ASP A 96 -17.14 3.68 -6.16
C ASP A 96 -17.99 2.86 -5.17
N GLN A 97 -18.17 1.55 -5.39
CA GLN A 97 -18.90 0.69 -4.44
C GLN A 97 -18.20 0.62 -3.07
N ALA A 98 -16.90 0.36 -3.04
CA ALA A 98 -16.11 0.38 -1.80
C ALA A 98 -16.12 1.79 -1.17
N ALA A 99 -15.89 2.83 -1.97
CA ALA A 99 -15.89 4.22 -1.50
C ALA A 99 -17.23 4.65 -0.91
N SER A 100 -18.36 4.17 -1.45
CA SER A 100 -19.70 4.48 -0.94
C SER A 100 -19.96 3.92 0.46
N ARG A 101 -19.23 2.88 0.88
CA ARG A 101 -19.23 2.29 2.23
C ARG A 101 -18.16 2.89 3.15
N GLY A 102 -17.28 3.76 2.63
CA GLY A 102 -16.12 4.26 3.37
C GLY A 102 -14.92 3.29 3.39
N HIS A 103 -14.86 2.37 2.43
CA HIS A 103 -13.77 1.41 2.22
C HIS A 103 -12.94 1.77 0.99
N GLN A 104 -11.87 1.02 0.75
CA GLN A 104 -11.01 1.13 -0.43
C GLN A 104 -10.74 -0.26 -1.02
N GLN A 105 -10.51 -0.33 -2.34
CA GLN A 105 -10.26 -1.59 -3.02
C GLN A 105 -8.81 -2.07 -2.95
N ILE A 106 -8.68 -3.39 -2.97
CA ILE A 106 -7.49 -4.14 -3.38
C ILE A 106 -7.86 -4.86 -4.68
N LEU A 107 -7.22 -4.48 -5.79
CA LEU A 107 -7.51 -5.08 -7.10
C LEU A 107 -6.41 -6.08 -7.47
N ARG A 108 -6.78 -7.32 -7.83
CA ARG A 108 -5.87 -8.29 -8.46
C ARG A 108 -6.25 -8.54 -9.91
N PHE A 109 -5.34 -8.22 -10.82
CA PHE A 109 -5.49 -8.54 -12.24
C PHE A 109 -4.83 -9.88 -12.54
N TYR A 110 -5.56 -10.78 -13.20
CA TYR A 110 -5.12 -12.14 -13.48
C TYR A 110 -5.34 -12.50 -14.94
N PHE A 111 -4.49 -13.36 -15.49
CA PHE A 111 -4.65 -13.90 -16.85
C PHE A 111 -5.30 -15.29 -16.88
N ILE A 112 -5.10 -16.07 -15.81
CA ILE A 112 -5.42 -17.51 -15.71
C ILE A 112 -6.14 -17.75 -14.38
N TYR A 113 -7.24 -18.50 -14.41
CA TYR A 113 -8.03 -18.89 -13.25
C TYR A 113 -8.63 -20.28 -13.52
N PRO A 114 -8.50 -21.28 -12.64
CA PRO A 114 -8.98 -22.64 -12.91
C PRO A 114 -10.47 -22.72 -13.26
N GLY A 115 -10.78 -23.44 -14.33
CA GLY A 115 -12.14 -23.56 -14.87
C GLY A 115 -12.55 -22.47 -15.87
N GLU A 116 -11.80 -21.37 -15.98
CA GLU A 116 -12.11 -20.23 -16.85
C GLU A 116 -11.24 -20.21 -18.13
N PRO A 117 -11.72 -19.56 -19.22
CA PRO A 117 -10.86 -19.16 -20.35
C PRO A 117 -9.79 -18.14 -19.94
N THR A 118 -8.77 -17.93 -20.80
CA THR A 118 -7.80 -16.85 -20.57
C THR A 118 -8.49 -15.48 -20.61
N THR A 119 -8.04 -14.56 -19.76
CA THR A 119 -8.50 -13.16 -19.82
C THR A 119 -7.71 -12.31 -20.82
N VAL A 120 -6.91 -12.92 -21.70
CA VAL A 120 -6.15 -12.21 -22.74
C VAL A 120 -7.14 -11.47 -23.66
N PRO A 121 -6.93 -10.17 -23.98
CA PRO A 121 -7.81 -9.42 -24.87
C PRO A 121 -8.07 -10.09 -26.22
N ASP A 122 -9.31 -10.01 -26.69
CA ASP A 122 -9.77 -10.79 -27.84
C ASP A 122 -9.08 -10.35 -29.16
N TYR A 123 -8.64 -9.08 -29.27
CA TYR A 123 -7.83 -8.62 -30.40
C TYR A 123 -6.46 -9.32 -30.50
N ILE A 124 -5.92 -9.85 -29.39
CA ILE A 124 -4.67 -10.64 -29.37
C ILE A 124 -4.97 -12.09 -29.73
N LYS A 125 -6.05 -12.66 -29.20
CA LYS A 125 -6.52 -14.02 -29.52
C LYS A 125 -6.84 -14.21 -31.01
N GLN A 126 -7.25 -13.14 -31.69
CA GLN A 126 -7.53 -13.11 -33.13
C GLN A 126 -6.26 -13.04 -34.02
N LEU A 127 -5.07 -12.87 -33.46
CA LEU A 127 -3.82 -12.88 -34.22
C LEU A 127 -3.51 -14.30 -34.71
N SER A 128 -3.19 -14.45 -35.99
CA SER A 128 -2.98 -15.76 -36.64
C SER A 128 -1.78 -16.58 -36.12
N HIS A 129 -0.92 -15.98 -35.29
CA HIS A 129 0.20 -16.64 -34.62
C HIS A 129 0.01 -16.86 -33.11
N TYR A 130 -1.03 -16.27 -32.50
CA TYR A 130 -1.38 -16.54 -31.10
C TYR A 130 -2.02 -17.93 -31.00
N LYS A 131 -1.71 -18.66 -29.92
CA LYS A 131 -2.21 -20.03 -29.70
C LYS A 131 -3.06 -20.04 -28.44
N GLU A 132 -4.36 -20.33 -28.57
CA GLU A 132 -5.16 -20.67 -27.38
C GLU A 132 -4.72 -22.03 -26.84
N ILE A 133 -4.38 -22.08 -25.55
CA ILE A 133 -3.89 -23.28 -24.87
C ILE A 133 -4.89 -23.67 -23.80
N THR A 134 -5.77 -24.62 -24.09
CA THR A 134 -6.70 -25.16 -23.07
C THR A 134 -6.20 -26.49 -22.55
N ALA A 135 -6.08 -26.61 -21.23
CA ALA A 135 -5.65 -27.82 -20.54
C ALA A 135 -6.46 -28.01 -19.25
N LYS A 136 -6.15 -29.04 -18.44
CA LYS A 136 -6.77 -29.18 -17.11
C LYS A 136 -5.97 -28.40 -16.06
N SER A 137 -6.69 -27.81 -15.11
CA SER A 137 -6.20 -27.34 -13.81
C SER A 137 -7.30 -27.57 -12.78
N GLU A 138 -6.96 -28.11 -11.62
CA GLU A 138 -7.92 -28.54 -10.58
C GLU A 138 -9.00 -29.50 -11.12
N GLY A 139 -8.65 -30.29 -12.13
CA GLY A 139 -9.56 -31.17 -12.87
C GLY A 139 -10.44 -30.49 -13.94
N ASN A 140 -10.57 -29.16 -13.91
CA ASN A 140 -11.42 -28.36 -14.79
C ASN A 140 -10.69 -27.88 -16.06
N PRO A 141 -11.38 -27.73 -17.22
CA PRO A 141 -10.81 -27.09 -18.39
C PRO A 141 -10.44 -25.63 -18.10
N THR A 142 -9.20 -25.24 -18.35
CA THR A 142 -8.62 -23.95 -17.99
C THR A 142 -7.82 -23.41 -19.16
N GLY A 143 -7.98 -22.12 -19.48
CA GLY A 143 -7.22 -21.44 -20.52
C GLY A 143 -5.88 -20.90 -20.01
N PHE A 144 -4.80 -21.19 -20.73
CA PHE A 144 -3.44 -20.74 -20.47
C PHE A 144 -2.96 -19.78 -21.57
N VAL A 145 -2.16 -18.80 -21.17
CA VAL A 145 -1.67 -17.73 -22.06
C VAL A 145 -0.52 -18.22 -22.94
N ASP A 146 -0.51 -17.88 -24.23
CA ASP A 146 0.67 -18.03 -25.08
C ASP A 146 1.64 -16.84 -24.93
N TRP A 147 2.53 -16.92 -23.94
CA TRP A 147 3.61 -15.97 -23.70
C TRP A 147 4.69 -15.97 -24.79
N SER A 148 4.64 -16.87 -25.77
CA SER A 148 5.50 -16.78 -26.96
C SER A 148 5.03 -15.71 -27.95
N ALA A 149 3.80 -15.20 -27.81
CA ALA A 149 3.30 -14.04 -28.56
C ALA A 149 3.79 -12.72 -27.93
N PRO A 150 4.60 -11.90 -28.63
CA PRO A 150 5.12 -10.65 -28.09
C PRO A 150 4.03 -9.60 -27.84
N GLU A 151 2.86 -9.71 -28.48
CA GLU A 151 1.73 -8.82 -28.26
C GLU A 151 1.11 -8.95 -26.86
N VAL A 152 1.17 -10.14 -26.24
CA VAL A 152 0.77 -10.35 -24.84
C VAL A 152 1.74 -9.64 -23.89
N GLN A 153 3.04 -9.78 -24.16
CA GLN A 153 4.11 -9.14 -23.39
C GLN A 153 3.98 -7.61 -23.46
N GLN A 154 3.80 -7.05 -24.66
CA GLN A 154 3.57 -5.61 -24.82
C GLN A 154 2.26 -5.16 -24.18
N PHE A 155 1.16 -5.92 -24.33
CA PHE A 155 -0.12 -5.62 -23.71
C PHE A 155 -0.02 -5.48 -22.18
N ALA A 156 0.70 -6.37 -21.50
CA ALA A 156 0.87 -6.30 -20.05
C ALA A 156 1.62 -5.02 -19.60
N LEU A 157 2.54 -4.50 -20.42
CA LEU A 157 3.24 -3.23 -20.16
C LEU A 157 2.36 -2.01 -20.49
N ASP A 158 1.64 -2.05 -21.62
CA ASP A 158 0.73 -0.98 -22.03
C ASP A 158 -0.42 -0.82 -21.01
N PHE A 159 -1.00 -1.94 -20.55
CA PHE A 159 -2.06 -1.95 -19.54
C PHE A 159 -1.64 -1.28 -18.24
N TYR A 160 -0.47 -1.61 -17.70
CA TYR A 160 0.00 -1.01 -16.45
C TYR A 160 0.50 0.44 -16.61
N SER A 161 0.85 0.85 -17.83
CA SER A 161 1.08 2.27 -18.12
C SER A 161 -0.23 3.08 -18.00
N GLU A 162 -1.30 2.62 -18.65
CA GLU A 162 -2.59 3.31 -18.66
C GLU A 162 -3.33 3.21 -17.31
N PHE A 163 -3.27 2.05 -16.64
CA PHE A 163 -3.83 1.90 -15.30
C PHE A 163 -3.15 2.83 -14.29
N ALA A 164 -1.80 2.89 -14.27
CA ALA A 164 -1.08 3.78 -13.34
C ALA A 164 -1.34 5.26 -13.65
N ALA A 165 -1.36 5.64 -14.94
CA ALA A 165 -1.68 7.00 -15.37
C ALA A 165 -3.08 7.48 -14.93
N ARG A 166 -4.01 6.55 -14.70
CA ARG A 166 -5.36 6.81 -14.18
C ARG A 166 -5.47 6.68 -12.65
N TYR A 167 -4.80 5.70 -12.04
CA TYR A 167 -5.11 5.23 -10.68
C TYR A 167 -3.97 5.25 -9.65
N ASP A 168 -2.70 5.51 -10.01
CA ASP A 168 -1.60 5.52 -9.01
C ASP A 168 -1.86 6.50 -7.86
N GLN A 169 -2.61 7.58 -8.12
CA GLN A 169 -3.01 8.60 -7.15
C GLN A 169 -4.52 8.56 -6.76
N ASP A 170 -5.31 7.59 -7.21
CA ASP A 170 -6.74 7.49 -6.85
C ASP A 170 -6.96 7.04 -5.40
N PRO A 171 -7.66 7.80 -4.54
CA PRO A 171 -7.85 7.45 -3.13
C PRO A 171 -8.75 6.24 -2.90
N ARG A 172 -9.54 5.80 -3.88
CA ARG A 172 -10.43 4.64 -3.77
C ARG A 172 -9.65 3.31 -3.86
N LEU A 173 -8.41 3.34 -4.38
CA LEU A 173 -7.52 2.19 -4.50
C LEU A 173 -6.48 2.20 -3.36
N ALA A 174 -6.46 1.17 -2.52
CA ALA A 174 -5.43 1.01 -1.51
C ALA A 174 -4.20 0.28 -2.07
N TYR A 175 -4.41 -0.93 -2.63
CA TYR A 175 -3.32 -1.82 -3.03
C TYR A 175 -3.58 -2.48 -4.38
N LEU A 176 -2.50 -2.69 -5.15
CA LEU A 176 -2.51 -3.45 -6.40
C LEU A 176 -1.83 -4.81 -6.20
N GLN A 177 -2.48 -5.90 -6.58
CA GLN A 177 -1.88 -7.22 -6.65
C GLN A 177 -1.74 -7.67 -8.13
N THR A 178 -0.60 -8.26 -8.47
CA THR A 178 -0.31 -8.69 -9.85
C THR A 178 0.80 -9.75 -9.90
N GLY A 179 0.96 -10.37 -11.07
CA GLY A 179 1.89 -11.46 -11.32
C GLY A 179 1.46 -12.32 -12.50
N PHE A 180 1.88 -13.58 -12.49
CA PHE A 180 1.73 -14.52 -13.60
C PHE A 180 1.22 -15.88 -13.12
N GLY A 181 0.90 -16.79 -14.03
CA GLY A 181 0.38 -18.11 -13.66
C GLY A 181 -1.06 -18.08 -13.12
N LEU A 182 -1.44 -19.11 -12.38
CA LEU A 182 -2.77 -19.27 -11.77
C LEU A 182 -3.01 -18.12 -10.77
N TRP A 183 -4.19 -17.47 -10.83
CA TRP A 183 -4.58 -16.34 -9.96
C TRP A 183 -3.58 -15.16 -9.87
N ALA A 184 -2.61 -15.09 -10.80
CA ALA A 184 -1.44 -14.20 -10.75
C ALA A 184 -0.44 -14.49 -9.58
N GLU A 185 -0.47 -15.69 -9.00
CA GLU A 185 0.33 -16.12 -7.84
C GLU A 185 1.76 -16.59 -8.16
N TYR A 186 2.23 -16.37 -9.38
CA TYR A 186 3.55 -16.77 -9.90
C TYR A 186 3.80 -18.28 -10.07
N HIS A 187 2.81 -19.16 -9.86
CA HIS A 187 2.93 -20.60 -10.08
C HIS A 187 1.97 -21.16 -11.15
N ILE A 188 2.25 -22.38 -11.62
CA ILE A 188 1.31 -23.26 -12.33
C ILE A 188 1.54 -24.67 -11.80
N TYR A 189 0.99 -24.96 -10.61
CA TYR A 189 1.22 -26.25 -9.94
C TYR A 189 0.43 -27.41 -10.57
N ASP A 190 -0.70 -27.12 -11.22
CA ASP A 190 -1.46 -28.05 -12.07
C ASP A 190 -1.70 -27.40 -13.44
N GLY A 191 -1.71 -28.22 -14.49
CA GLY A 191 -1.70 -27.78 -15.88
C GLY A 191 -0.31 -27.69 -16.53
N PRO A 192 -0.22 -27.19 -17.76
CA PRO A 192 0.98 -27.27 -18.59
C PRO A 192 1.94 -26.12 -18.29
N TRP A 193 2.75 -26.21 -17.23
CA TRP A 193 3.83 -25.24 -17.01
C TRP A 193 4.95 -25.37 -18.06
N LYS A 194 5.34 -24.24 -18.66
CA LYS A 194 6.50 -24.14 -19.55
C LYS A 194 6.96 -22.68 -19.69
N MET A 195 8.17 -22.42 -19.17
CA MET A 195 8.91 -21.16 -19.34
C MET A 195 8.97 -20.72 -20.81
N GLY A 196 8.58 -19.47 -21.08
CA GLY A 196 8.55 -18.87 -22.42
C GLY A 196 7.42 -19.36 -23.34
N GLN A 197 6.47 -20.16 -22.85
CA GLN A 197 5.27 -20.54 -23.61
C GLN A 197 3.99 -20.33 -22.81
N THR A 198 3.81 -21.00 -21.68
CA THR A 198 2.61 -20.87 -20.81
C THR A 198 2.89 -20.07 -19.53
N PHE A 199 4.17 -19.83 -19.25
CA PHE A 199 4.66 -18.89 -18.25
C PHE A 199 5.63 -17.90 -18.93
N PRO A 200 5.67 -16.61 -18.58
CA PRO A 200 6.58 -15.65 -19.22
C PRO A 200 8.05 -15.99 -18.96
N THR A 201 8.94 -15.65 -19.90
CA THR A 201 10.38 -15.80 -19.69
C THR A 201 10.85 -14.95 -18.50
N LYS A 202 11.85 -15.44 -17.75
CA LYS A 202 12.53 -14.66 -16.69
C LYS A 202 12.94 -13.26 -17.18
N GLN A 203 13.41 -13.14 -18.44
CA GLN A 203 13.73 -11.86 -19.07
C GLN A 203 12.52 -10.91 -19.15
N PHE A 204 11.34 -11.38 -19.60
CA PHE A 204 10.15 -10.53 -19.61
C PHE A 204 9.69 -10.18 -18.20
N GLN A 205 9.77 -11.11 -17.24
CA GLN A 205 9.47 -10.83 -15.83
C GLN A 205 10.36 -9.70 -15.28
N THR A 206 11.67 -9.72 -15.58
CA THR A 206 12.60 -8.62 -15.26
C THR A 206 12.16 -7.29 -15.88
N THR A 207 11.72 -7.29 -17.15
CA THR A 207 11.17 -6.08 -17.80
C THR A 207 9.89 -5.59 -17.12
N PHE A 208 8.96 -6.49 -16.81
CA PHE A 208 7.68 -6.20 -16.18
C PHE A 208 7.82 -5.65 -14.75
N LEU A 209 8.65 -6.27 -13.90
CA LEU A 209 8.89 -5.80 -12.53
C LEU A 209 9.52 -4.40 -12.51
N ASN A 210 10.50 -4.13 -13.38
CA ASN A 210 11.07 -2.79 -13.54
C ASN A 210 10.06 -1.78 -14.13
N HIS A 211 9.13 -2.24 -14.97
CA HIS A 211 8.06 -1.40 -15.50
C HIS A 211 7.08 -0.99 -14.38
N LEU A 212 6.57 -1.94 -13.59
CA LEU A 212 5.69 -1.64 -12.44
C LEU A 212 6.36 -0.66 -11.46
N ALA A 213 7.64 -0.88 -11.12
CA ALA A 213 8.42 0.00 -10.26
C ALA A 213 8.64 1.43 -10.82
N LYS A 214 8.43 1.64 -12.13
CA LYS A 214 8.50 2.95 -12.77
C LYS A 214 7.14 3.66 -12.78
N GLN A 215 6.06 2.91 -13.02
CA GLN A 215 4.72 3.49 -13.18
C GLN A 215 4.04 3.78 -11.83
N PHE A 216 4.18 2.88 -10.85
CA PHE A 216 3.55 3.01 -9.53
C PHE A 216 4.51 3.65 -8.53
N ARG A 217 4.13 4.82 -8.01
CA ARG A 217 4.92 5.60 -7.04
C ARG A 217 4.15 5.87 -5.76
N ASP A 218 2.82 5.99 -5.84
CA ASP A 218 1.95 6.41 -4.74
C ASP A 218 0.97 5.31 -4.29
N THR A 219 0.60 4.39 -5.19
CA THR A 219 -0.12 3.14 -4.87
C THR A 219 0.88 1.97 -4.74
N PRO A 220 0.98 1.32 -3.57
CA PRO A 220 1.84 0.14 -3.41
C PRO A 220 1.30 -1.06 -4.21
N TRP A 221 2.19 -1.66 -5.00
CA TRP A 221 1.92 -2.90 -5.74
C TRP A 221 2.60 -4.10 -5.08
N MET A 222 2.05 -5.29 -5.33
CA MET A 222 2.40 -6.52 -4.63
C MET A 222 2.43 -7.73 -5.56
N ILE A 223 3.28 -8.72 -5.24
CA ILE A 223 3.37 -10.02 -5.92
C ILE A 223 3.23 -11.16 -4.89
N SER A 224 2.87 -12.38 -5.32
CA SER A 224 2.81 -13.54 -4.42
C SER A 224 4.17 -13.86 -3.81
N ILE A 225 4.19 -14.36 -2.58
CA ILE A 225 5.38 -14.96 -1.97
C ILE A 225 5.92 -16.15 -2.79
N ASP A 226 5.11 -16.83 -3.59
CA ASP A 226 5.55 -17.98 -4.40
C ASP A 226 6.40 -17.57 -5.60
N ALA A 227 6.50 -16.26 -5.87
CA ALA A 227 7.56 -15.69 -6.70
C ALA A 227 8.98 -15.90 -6.11
N ALA A 228 9.09 -16.44 -4.89
CA ALA A 228 10.35 -16.94 -4.33
C ALA A 228 10.81 -18.28 -4.92
N ASP A 229 9.98 -18.97 -5.72
CA ASP A 229 10.42 -20.15 -6.47
C ASP A 229 11.28 -19.71 -7.68
N THR A 230 12.56 -20.07 -7.63
CA THR A 230 13.56 -19.60 -8.59
C THR A 230 13.60 -20.41 -9.88
N ASP A 231 12.83 -21.51 -10.00
CA ASP A 231 12.52 -22.12 -11.30
C ASP A 231 11.54 -21.24 -12.11
N TYR A 232 10.67 -20.48 -11.42
CA TYR A 232 9.70 -19.58 -12.04
C TYR A 232 10.25 -18.18 -12.29
N THR A 233 11.10 -17.63 -11.40
CA THR A 233 11.34 -16.18 -11.35
C THR A 233 12.79 -15.74 -11.60
N PRO A 234 13.03 -14.47 -12.01
CA PRO A 234 14.37 -13.94 -12.27
C PRO A 234 15.20 -13.61 -11.02
N PHE A 235 14.70 -13.78 -9.79
CA PHE A 235 15.34 -13.18 -8.60
C PHE A 235 16.73 -13.76 -8.25
N ASP A 236 17.02 -15.03 -8.56
CA ASP A 236 18.38 -15.59 -8.42
C ASP A 236 19.34 -15.04 -9.49
N ASP A 237 18.86 -14.85 -10.71
CA ASP A 237 19.64 -14.37 -11.85
C ASP A 237 19.86 -12.84 -11.81
N GLN A 238 18.95 -12.11 -11.13
CA GLN A 238 18.85 -10.64 -11.08
C GLN A 238 18.46 -10.18 -9.66
N PRO A 239 19.32 -10.38 -8.64
CA PRO A 239 18.99 -10.14 -7.22
C PRO A 239 18.78 -8.66 -6.88
N GLU A 240 19.15 -7.71 -7.76
CA GLU A 240 18.80 -6.31 -7.60
C GLU A 240 17.30 -6.02 -7.74
N LEU A 241 16.54 -6.92 -8.40
CA LEU A 241 15.08 -6.83 -8.45
C LEU A 241 14.45 -6.88 -7.04
N LEU A 242 15.08 -7.54 -6.06
CA LEU A 242 14.62 -7.52 -4.67
C LEU A 242 14.65 -6.11 -4.04
N ARG A 243 15.41 -5.16 -4.61
CA ARG A 243 15.44 -3.75 -4.19
C ARG A 243 14.26 -2.93 -4.69
N LEU A 244 13.49 -3.42 -5.67
CA LEU A 244 12.25 -2.77 -6.11
C LEU A 244 11.24 -2.70 -4.96
N ASN A 245 10.39 -1.68 -4.97
CA ASN A 245 9.53 -1.33 -3.83
C ASN A 245 8.14 -1.97 -3.89
N PHE A 246 8.11 -3.29 -4.08
CA PHE A 246 6.90 -4.11 -4.00
C PHE A 246 6.69 -4.70 -2.60
N GLY A 247 5.42 -4.79 -2.21
CA GLY A 247 4.96 -5.65 -1.11
C GLY A 247 4.75 -7.10 -1.56
N VAL A 248 4.41 -7.99 -0.62
CA VAL A 248 4.15 -9.41 -0.92
C VAL A 248 2.84 -9.90 -0.33
N PHE A 249 2.19 -10.84 -1.02
CA PHE A 249 0.96 -11.47 -0.56
C PHE A 249 1.08 -13.00 -0.44
N ASP A 250 0.40 -13.57 0.56
CA ASP A 250 0.39 -15.00 0.90
C ASP A 250 -1.06 -15.50 1.06
N ASP A 251 -1.58 -16.17 0.03
CA ASP A 251 -2.97 -16.63 0.00
C ASP A 251 -3.17 -18.01 0.66
N SER A 252 -2.17 -18.48 1.42
CA SER A 252 -2.27 -19.66 2.28
C SER A 252 -1.88 -19.36 3.73
N PHE A 253 -2.08 -18.12 4.19
CA PHE A 253 -1.68 -17.70 5.52
C PHE A 253 -2.34 -18.54 6.63
N LEU A 254 -1.60 -18.81 7.71
CA LEU A 254 -1.95 -19.77 8.79
C LEU A 254 -2.05 -21.27 8.39
N CYS A 255 -1.75 -21.66 7.15
CA CYS A 255 -1.80 -23.07 6.75
C CYS A 255 -0.86 -23.97 7.57
N LYS A 256 -1.17 -25.27 7.61
CA LYS A 256 -0.34 -26.26 8.33
C LYS A 256 1.15 -26.29 7.92
N PRO A 257 1.54 -26.18 6.62
CA PRO A 257 2.95 -26.14 6.24
C PRO A 257 3.66 -24.78 6.39
N HIS A 258 2.96 -23.70 6.77
CA HIS A 258 3.47 -22.32 6.72
C HIS A 258 4.88 -22.12 7.29
N ALA A 259 5.22 -22.75 8.42
CA ALA A 259 6.54 -22.64 9.04
C ALA A 259 7.70 -23.36 8.27
N LYS A 260 7.36 -24.13 7.23
CA LYS A 260 8.29 -24.90 6.40
C LYS A 260 8.35 -24.42 4.94
N GLU A 261 7.25 -23.90 4.43
CA GLU A 261 7.11 -23.42 3.05
C GLU A 261 7.03 -21.89 3.05
N ASN A 262 5.84 -21.30 3.29
CA ASN A 262 5.59 -19.85 3.25
C ASN A 262 6.67 -19.02 3.97
N ALA A 263 7.05 -19.41 5.20
CA ALA A 263 8.03 -18.68 6.02
C ALA A 263 9.45 -18.62 5.41
N LYS A 264 9.78 -19.51 4.46
CA LYS A 264 11.00 -19.40 3.64
C LYS A 264 10.79 -18.40 2.51
N ASN A 265 9.65 -18.44 1.84
CA ASN A 265 9.29 -17.54 0.74
C ASN A 265 9.27 -16.07 1.22
N TRP A 266 8.62 -15.81 2.36
CA TRP A 266 8.71 -14.52 3.08
C TRP A 266 10.16 -14.13 3.43
N ALA A 267 11.00 -15.08 3.85
CA ALA A 267 12.39 -14.80 4.21
C ALA A 267 13.31 -14.54 3.00
N PHE A 268 13.06 -15.20 1.86
CA PHE A 268 13.73 -14.96 0.57
C PHE A 268 13.56 -13.51 0.11
N PHE A 269 12.34 -12.98 0.26
CA PHE A 269 12.03 -11.59 -0.09
C PHE A 269 12.62 -10.52 0.83
N GLY A 270 13.27 -10.93 1.93
CA GLY A 270 13.82 -10.06 2.97
C GLY A 270 12.86 -9.90 4.15
N ARG A 271 13.32 -10.26 5.36
CA ARG A 271 12.56 -10.12 6.62
C ARG A 271 12.31 -8.65 7.03
N ASP A 272 12.88 -7.72 6.28
CA ASP A 272 12.81 -6.26 6.37
C ASP A 272 11.92 -5.65 5.26
N ARG A 273 11.35 -6.44 4.34
CA ARG A 273 10.51 -5.92 3.23
C ARG A 273 9.33 -5.08 3.70
N TRP A 274 8.71 -5.48 4.81
CA TRP A 274 7.59 -4.77 5.45
C TRP A 274 7.96 -3.35 5.90
N GLU A 275 9.25 -3.00 6.03
CA GLU A 275 9.66 -1.62 6.32
C GLU A 275 9.35 -0.66 5.15
N ARG A 276 9.10 -1.19 3.94
CA ARG A 276 8.99 -0.39 2.69
C ARG A 276 7.90 -0.83 1.70
N GLY A 277 7.37 -2.05 1.80
CA GLY A 277 6.22 -2.53 0.99
C GLY A 277 5.30 -3.44 1.81
N PRO A 278 3.98 -3.41 1.60
CA PRO A 278 3.00 -4.09 2.44
C PRO A 278 3.14 -5.62 2.46
N GLY A 279 2.73 -6.23 3.58
CA GLY A 279 2.51 -7.67 3.71
C GLY A 279 1.02 -7.96 3.80
N GLY A 280 0.51 -8.90 2.99
CA GLY A 280 -0.91 -9.28 2.97
C GLY A 280 -1.15 -10.67 2.43
N GLY A 281 -2.32 -10.91 1.82
CA GLY A 281 -2.74 -12.21 1.28
C GLY A 281 -4.11 -12.65 1.81
N GLU A 282 -4.33 -13.95 1.94
CA GLU A 282 -5.60 -14.58 2.32
C GLU A 282 -5.38 -15.72 3.33
N PHE A 283 -6.37 -15.97 4.20
CA PHE A 283 -6.35 -17.13 5.09
C PHE A 283 -6.47 -18.46 4.32
N SER A 284 -5.64 -19.44 4.68
CA SER A 284 -5.61 -20.80 4.13
C SER A 284 -6.99 -21.43 3.89
N TYR A 285 -7.40 -21.49 2.63
CA TYR A 285 -8.56 -22.26 2.18
C TYR A 285 -8.26 -23.76 2.00
N TYR A 286 -7.01 -24.22 2.20
CA TYR A 286 -6.58 -25.62 2.03
C TYR A 286 -7.43 -26.64 2.79
N ASN A 287 -8.07 -26.24 3.90
CA ASN A 287 -9.03 -27.09 4.60
C ASN A 287 -9.99 -26.29 5.51
N LYS A 288 -11.16 -26.86 5.78
CA LYS A 288 -12.22 -26.26 6.61
C LYS A 288 -11.83 -26.01 8.09
N LYS A 289 -10.78 -26.66 8.59
CA LYS A 289 -10.27 -26.41 9.95
C LYS A 289 -9.46 -25.12 9.99
N ASP A 290 -8.63 -24.87 8.98
CA ASP A 290 -7.81 -23.66 8.91
C ASP A 290 -8.70 -22.41 8.86
N GLN A 291 -9.64 -22.34 7.91
CA GLN A 291 -10.64 -21.26 7.85
C GLN A 291 -11.45 -21.10 9.15
N LYS A 292 -12.07 -22.16 9.67
CA LYS A 292 -12.91 -22.08 10.88
C LYS A 292 -12.16 -21.58 12.12
N LEU A 293 -10.85 -21.83 12.21
CA LEU A 293 -10.05 -21.51 13.39
C LEU A 293 -9.08 -20.34 13.20
N ALA A 294 -9.02 -19.71 12.02
CA ALA A 294 -8.09 -18.61 11.70
C ALA A 294 -8.05 -17.54 12.80
N LEU A 295 -9.20 -16.95 13.14
CA LEU A 295 -9.33 -15.93 14.18
C LEU A 295 -9.63 -16.48 15.59
N SER A 296 -9.53 -17.79 15.82
CA SER A 296 -9.79 -18.40 17.13
C SER A 296 -8.63 -18.20 18.13
N ALA A 297 -8.90 -18.36 19.43
CA ALA A 297 -7.91 -18.16 20.49
C ALA A 297 -6.73 -19.16 20.51
N SER A 298 -6.79 -20.24 19.71
CA SER A 298 -5.66 -21.17 19.48
C SER A 298 -5.03 -21.00 18.09
N GLY A 299 -5.65 -20.18 17.24
CA GLY A 299 -5.59 -20.29 15.79
C GLY A 299 -5.86 -21.71 15.27
N PRO A 300 -5.59 -21.97 13.98
CA PRO A 300 -5.81 -23.28 13.40
C PRO A 300 -4.69 -24.28 13.71
N ASN A 301 -3.44 -23.83 13.75
CA ASN A 301 -2.26 -24.71 13.81
C ASN A 301 -1.36 -24.43 15.03
N GLY A 302 -1.96 -23.99 16.15
CA GLY A 302 -1.30 -23.84 17.45
C GLY A 302 -0.63 -22.48 17.71
N ARG A 303 -0.97 -21.47 16.90
CA ARG A 303 -0.56 -20.06 17.04
C ARG A 303 -1.74 -19.19 16.67
N THR A 304 -1.98 -18.09 17.39
CA THR A 304 -3.08 -17.19 17.05
C THR A 304 -2.81 -16.43 15.75
N PHE A 305 -3.86 -15.87 15.15
CA PHE A 305 -3.70 -14.93 14.05
C PHE A 305 -2.78 -13.77 14.43
N GLN A 306 -2.98 -13.16 15.60
CA GLN A 306 -2.18 -12.02 16.06
C GLN A 306 -0.69 -12.37 16.25
N ASP A 307 -0.34 -13.56 16.75
CA ASP A 307 1.06 -14.02 16.87
C ASP A 307 1.74 -14.16 15.51
N MET A 308 1.00 -14.63 14.50
CA MET A 308 1.49 -14.83 13.14
C MET A 308 1.58 -13.50 12.39
N ALA A 309 0.53 -12.68 12.47
CA ALA A 309 0.51 -11.35 11.87
C ALA A 309 1.67 -10.48 12.36
N SER A 310 1.98 -10.54 13.66
CA SER A 310 3.10 -9.81 14.27
C SER A 310 4.47 -10.27 13.76
N GLU A 311 4.71 -11.59 13.61
CA GLU A 311 5.97 -12.11 13.06
C GLU A 311 6.19 -11.77 11.58
N PHE A 312 5.12 -11.74 10.80
CA PHE A 312 5.16 -11.45 9.36
C PHE A 312 4.79 -9.99 9.03
N HIS A 313 4.67 -9.14 10.06
CA HIS A 313 4.38 -7.70 9.95
C HIS A 313 3.20 -7.37 9.01
N LEU A 314 2.11 -8.13 9.14
CA LEU A 314 0.96 -8.01 8.25
C LEU A 314 0.29 -6.62 8.31
N THR A 315 -0.09 -6.15 7.13
CA THR A 315 -0.76 -4.89 6.89
C THR A 315 -2.27 -5.11 6.78
N PHE A 316 -2.68 -6.10 5.99
CA PHE A 316 -4.06 -6.56 5.85
C PHE A 316 -4.08 -8.09 5.71
N ILE A 317 -5.26 -8.71 5.78
CA ILE A 317 -5.43 -10.11 5.35
C ILE A 317 -6.86 -10.34 4.86
N ILE A 318 -7.02 -11.06 3.75
CA ILE A 318 -8.34 -11.46 3.26
C ILE A 318 -8.87 -12.59 4.14
N GLY A 319 -10.06 -12.36 4.68
CA GLY A 319 -10.74 -13.24 5.63
C GLY A 319 -12.21 -13.38 5.27
N ASN A 320 -12.51 -13.51 3.98
CA ASN A 320 -13.86 -13.45 3.40
C ASN A 320 -14.87 -14.36 4.13
N ASP A 321 -14.48 -15.60 4.46
CA ASP A 321 -15.31 -16.56 5.17
C ASP A 321 -15.49 -16.27 6.68
N GLN A 322 -14.77 -15.34 7.29
CA GLN A 322 -14.72 -15.21 8.76
C GLN A 322 -16.05 -14.73 9.37
N SER A 323 -16.91 -14.04 8.63
CA SER A 323 -18.29 -13.73 9.06
C SER A 323 -19.15 -14.98 9.32
N ARG A 324 -18.76 -16.14 8.75
CA ARG A 324 -19.39 -17.45 8.97
C ARG A 324 -18.91 -18.14 10.26
N TYR A 325 -17.85 -17.62 10.89
CA TYR A 325 -17.16 -18.26 12.02
C TYR A 325 -16.96 -17.36 13.24
N GLN A 326 -17.01 -16.03 13.07
CA GLN A 326 -16.78 -15.03 14.12
C GLN A 326 -17.84 -13.92 14.06
N PRO A 327 -18.24 -13.33 15.19
CA PRO A 327 -19.07 -12.13 15.20
C PRO A 327 -18.22 -10.90 14.79
N MET A 328 -18.82 -9.92 14.11
CA MET A 328 -18.09 -8.75 13.58
C MET A 328 -17.18 -8.02 14.60
N PRO A 329 -17.53 -7.87 15.90
CA PRO A 329 -16.60 -7.30 16.89
C PRO A 329 -15.26 -8.04 17.03
N ARG A 330 -15.23 -9.38 16.85
CA ARG A 330 -13.98 -10.16 16.83
C ARG A 330 -13.18 -9.97 15.54
N ILE A 331 -13.86 -9.66 14.43
CA ILE A 331 -13.24 -9.32 13.15
C ILE A 331 -12.64 -7.90 13.22
N ALA A 332 -13.35 -6.94 13.81
CA ALA A 332 -12.84 -5.60 14.10
C ALA A 332 -11.64 -5.64 15.08
N GLU A 333 -11.69 -6.46 16.12
CA GLU A 333 -10.56 -6.69 17.04
C GLU A 333 -9.32 -7.24 16.30
N ALA A 334 -9.52 -8.21 15.40
CA ALA A 334 -8.44 -8.74 14.56
C ALA A 334 -7.90 -7.68 13.59
N GLY A 335 -8.77 -6.85 13.01
CA GLY A 335 -8.38 -5.75 12.12
C GLY A 335 -7.59 -4.64 12.82
N MET A 336 -7.98 -4.28 14.05
CA MET A 336 -7.27 -3.31 14.90
C MET A 336 -5.95 -3.83 15.48
N ALA A 337 -5.66 -5.13 15.34
CA ALA A 337 -4.43 -5.76 15.81
C ALA A 337 -3.31 -5.83 14.76
N ILE A 338 -3.58 -5.41 13.51
CA ILE A 338 -2.61 -5.47 12.40
C ILE A 338 -2.42 -4.11 11.71
N GLY A 339 -1.39 -4.01 10.86
CA GLY A 339 -1.02 -2.75 10.23
C GLY A 339 -0.39 -1.77 11.23
N TYR A 340 -0.65 -0.48 11.02
CA TYR A 340 -0.13 0.60 11.85
C TYR A 340 -1.07 0.98 13.00
N ARG A 341 -0.52 1.56 14.06
CA ARG A 341 -1.31 2.17 15.15
C ARG A 341 -0.65 3.48 15.57
N MET A 342 -1.25 4.62 15.26
CA MET A 342 -0.65 5.91 15.63
C MET A 342 -0.91 6.23 17.10
N THR A 343 0.11 6.70 17.82
CA THR A 343 0.01 7.13 19.21
C THR A 343 0.69 8.49 19.38
N ILE A 344 -0.08 9.53 19.71
CA ILE A 344 0.44 10.82 20.15
C ILE A 344 0.93 10.65 21.59
N SER A 345 2.19 11.05 21.80
CA SER A 345 2.96 10.79 23.04
C SER A 345 3.56 12.05 23.68
N ASP A 346 3.49 13.17 22.97
CA ASP A 346 3.74 14.53 23.46
C ASP A 346 3.06 15.50 22.47
N CYS A 347 2.51 16.58 22.98
CA CYS A 347 1.80 17.60 22.21
C CYS A 347 2.09 18.96 22.83
N GLN A 348 2.69 19.86 22.07
CA GLN A 348 3.14 21.16 22.54
C GLN A 348 2.69 22.27 21.59
N THR A 349 2.44 23.47 22.12
CA THR A 349 2.18 24.67 21.32
C THR A 349 2.89 25.90 21.91
N ASN A 350 3.27 26.85 21.05
CA ASN A 350 3.66 28.21 21.48
C ASN A 350 2.45 29.19 21.46
N GLY A 351 1.24 28.71 21.16
CA GLY A 351 0.01 29.51 21.00
C GLY A 351 -0.38 29.80 19.54
N ASN A 352 0.49 29.52 18.58
CA ASN A 352 0.26 29.67 17.14
C ASN A 352 0.71 28.42 16.34
N ASP A 353 1.87 27.87 16.69
CA ASP A 353 2.49 26.70 16.08
C ASP A 353 2.40 25.51 17.04
N TRP A 354 2.49 24.30 16.48
CA TRP A 354 2.37 23.04 17.21
C TRP A 354 3.53 22.10 16.91
N ARG A 355 3.89 21.31 17.92
CA ARG A 355 4.87 20.22 17.84
C ARG A 355 4.24 18.98 18.45
N ILE A 356 4.08 17.93 17.65
CA ILE A 356 3.37 16.71 18.05
C ILE A 356 4.28 15.51 17.82
N LYS A 357 4.50 14.70 18.86
CA LYS A 357 5.31 13.48 18.78
C LYS A 357 4.41 12.27 18.59
N VAL A 358 4.33 11.78 17.36
CA VAL A 358 3.62 10.54 17.00
C VAL A 358 4.59 9.37 17.09
N THR A 359 4.12 8.23 17.58
CA THR A 359 4.83 6.94 17.59
C THR A 359 3.95 5.90 16.91
N ASN A 360 4.52 5.04 16.06
CA ASN A 360 3.79 3.85 15.59
C ASN A 360 3.89 2.74 16.64
N SER A 361 2.75 2.35 17.22
CA SER A 361 2.61 1.24 18.17
C SER A 361 1.95 0.00 17.55
N GLY A 362 1.77 -0.03 16.23
CA GLY A 362 1.30 -1.19 15.46
C GLY A 362 2.43 -2.16 15.11
N ILE A 363 2.15 -3.08 14.18
CA ILE A 363 3.09 -4.11 13.73
C ILE A 363 3.70 -3.82 12.34
N ALA A 364 3.13 -2.89 11.57
CA ALA A 364 3.63 -2.45 10.27
C ALA A 364 3.55 -0.91 10.13
N PRO A 365 4.29 -0.26 9.21
CA PRO A 365 4.07 1.13 8.87
C PRO A 365 2.77 1.34 8.08
N MET A 366 2.41 2.60 7.83
CA MET A 366 1.48 2.96 6.75
C MET A 366 2.27 3.22 5.46
N TYR A 367 1.73 2.81 4.31
CA TYR A 367 2.40 2.89 3.00
C TYR A 367 1.89 4.05 2.13
N HIS A 368 0.86 4.76 2.58
CA HIS A 368 0.34 5.99 1.98
C HIS A 368 0.73 7.22 2.82
N ASP A 369 0.79 8.37 2.17
CA ASP A 369 1.19 9.62 2.82
C ASP A 369 0.08 10.19 3.70
N ALA A 370 0.37 10.38 4.98
CA ALA A 370 -0.53 10.97 5.95
C ALA A 370 0.23 11.92 6.88
N PHE A 371 -0.43 12.99 7.29
CA PHE A 371 0.18 14.11 7.98
C PHE A 371 -0.61 14.44 9.25
N VAL A 372 0.08 14.80 10.32
CA VAL A 372 -0.59 15.30 11.53
C VAL A 372 -1.10 16.71 11.23
N ALA A 373 -2.31 17.04 11.66
CA ALA A 373 -2.92 18.33 11.37
C ALA A 373 -3.56 18.99 12.60
N ILE A 374 -3.62 20.33 12.57
CA ILE A 374 -4.44 21.17 13.45
C ILE A 374 -5.44 21.90 12.56
N GLY A 375 -6.72 21.49 12.62
CA GLY A 375 -7.70 21.87 11.60
C GLY A 375 -7.16 21.63 10.19
N ASP A 376 -7.24 22.62 9.31
CA ASP A 376 -6.76 22.53 7.92
C ASP A 376 -5.23 22.63 7.75
N ARG A 377 -4.44 22.68 8.84
CA ARG A 377 -2.97 22.84 8.80
C ARG A 377 -2.26 21.53 9.08
N ARG A 378 -1.76 20.88 8.03
CA ARG A 378 -0.91 19.68 8.08
C ARG A 378 0.55 19.98 8.41
N SER A 379 1.25 18.99 8.95
CA SER A 379 2.71 18.96 9.10
C SER A 379 3.41 18.82 7.75
N ALA A 380 4.66 19.31 7.65
CA ALA A 380 5.51 19.02 6.48
C ALA A 380 6.02 17.57 6.47
N THR A 381 6.15 16.96 7.65
CA THR A 381 6.54 15.56 7.82
C THR A 381 5.36 14.62 7.57
N SER A 382 5.53 13.64 6.67
CA SER A 382 4.61 12.51 6.47
C SER A 382 4.89 11.39 7.49
N LEU A 383 3.86 10.61 7.82
CA LEU A 383 3.91 9.40 8.66
C LEU A 383 4.11 8.11 7.84
N LYS A 384 4.15 8.19 6.50
CA LYS A 384 4.48 7.08 5.60
C LYS A 384 5.83 6.47 5.96
N GLY A 385 5.87 5.15 6.09
CA GLY A 385 7.09 4.44 6.50
C GLY A 385 7.48 4.62 7.98
N LEU A 386 6.66 5.23 8.84
CA LEU A 386 6.98 5.33 10.28
C LEU A 386 6.91 3.93 10.92
N LEU A 387 8.07 3.31 11.11
CA LEU A 387 8.18 1.92 11.57
C LEU A 387 7.69 1.74 13.03
N PRO A 388 7.20 0.53 13.39
CA PRO A 388 6.88 0.14 14.77
C PRO A 388 7.97 0.52 15.79
N GLY A 389 7.53 1.05 16.92
CA GLY A 389 8.39 1.51 18.01
C GLY A 389 9.20 2.78 17.69
N LYS A 390 9.08 3.38 16.49
CA LYS A 390 9.73 4.65 16.15
C LYS A 390 8.77 5.82 16.32
N SER A 391 9.33 6.99 16.61
CA SER A 391 8.58 8.25 16.70
C SER A 391 9.00 9.24 15.62
N ALA A 392 8.03 10.00 15.11
CA ALA A 392 8.24 11.21 14.32
C ALA A 392 7.84 12.45 15.14
N VAL A 393 8.56 13.56 14.96
CA VAL A 393 8.14 14.87 15.46
C VAL A 393 7.55 15.64 14.28
N CYS A 394 6.28 16.01 14.40
CA CYS A 394 5.52 16.72 13.39
C CYS A 394 5.35 18.17 13.85
N GLU A 395 5.97 19.11 13.14
CA GLU A 395 5.79 20.54 13.40
C GLU A 395 4.79 21.14 12.40
N ILE A 396 3.88 21.97 12.93
CA ILE A 396 2.72 22.51 12.22
C ILE A 396 2.67 24.01 12.51
N ALA A 397 3.07 24.81 11.52
CA ALA A 397 3.08 26.26 11.65
C ALA A 397 1.67 26.86 11.49
N LYS A 398 1.34 27.87 12.28
CA LYS A 398 0.08 28.65 12.19
C LYS A 398 -1.20 27.79 12.29
N GLY A 399 -1.18 26.74 13.12
CA GLY A 399 -2.37 25.98 13.52
C GLY A 399 -3.31 26.74 14.48
N GLY A 400 -2.85 27.86 15.05
CA GLY A 400 -3.61 28.66 16.00
C GLY A 400 -3.61 28.04 17.41
N SER A 401 -4.63 28.34 18.21
CA SER A 401 -4.61 28.09 19.67
C SER A 401 -5.47 26.92 20.15
N LYS A 402 -6.20 26.23 19.26
CA LYS A 402 -7.09 25.10 19.59
C LYS A 402 -6.44 23.73 19.27
N PRO A 403 -6.54 22.72 20.13
CA PRO A 403 -6.04 21.36 19.87
C PRO A 403 -7.00 20.55 18.98
N ASP A 404 -7.27 21.05 17.76
CA ASP A 404 -8.13 20.38 16.78
C ASP A 404 -7.33 19.34 15.98
N ILE A 405 -6.86 18.30 16.69
CA ILE A 405 -5.84 17.38 16.20
C ILE A 405 -6.46 16.26 15.36
N SER A 406 -5.95 16.08 14.15
CA SER A 406 -6.30 14.97 13.25
C SER A 406 -5.05 14.38 12.57
N ILE A 407 -5.21 13.22 11.94
CA ILE A 407 -4.25 12.70 10.96
C ILE A 407 -4.98 12.65 9.61
N GLN A 408 -4.45 13.37 8.63
CA GLN A 408 -5.09 13.64 7.34
C GLN A 408 -4.27 13.07 6.20
N SER A 409 -4.94 12.67 5.13
CA SER A 409 -4.32 12.18 3.91
C SER A 409 -5.24 12.41 2.72
N ASP A 410 -4.67 12.65 1.55
CA ASP A 410 -5.39 12.73 0.28
C ASP A 410 -5.61 11.33 -0.34
N ARG A 411 -5.27 10.27 0.40
CA ARG A 411 -5.43 8.83 0.06
C ARG A 411 -6.58 8.16 0.82
N LEU A 412 -7.52 8.97 1.33
CA LEU A 412 -8.73 8.53 2.04
C LEU A 412 -9.96 8.77 1.16
N VAL A 413 -10.94 7.88 1.23
CA VAL A 413 -12.28 8.15 0.66
C VAL A 413 -13.12 9.00 1.63
N ASN A 414 -14.19 9.61 1.12
CA ASN A 414 -15.07 10.46 1.91
C ASN A 414 -15.60 9.72 3.16
N GLY A 415 -15.47 10.34 4.33
CA GLY A 415 -15.90 9.76 5.62
C GLY A 415 -14.82 8.97 6.36
N GLN A 416 -13.81 8.42 5.68
CA GLN A 416 -12.67 7.80 6.36
C GLN A 416 -11.89 8.85 7.16
N THR A 417 -11.37 8.43 8.32
CA THR A 417 -10.52 9.26 9.18
C THR A 417 -9.54 8.37 9.94
N ILE A 418 -8.25 8.69 9.88
CA ILE A 418 -7.19 7.87 10.47
C ILE A 418 -7.26 7.96 12.01
N PRO A 419 -7.51 6.85 12.73
CA PRO A 419 -7.62 6.89 14.18
C PRO A 419 -6.24 6.94 14.84
N PHE A 420 -6.15 7.64 15.98
CA PHE A 420 -4.94 7.73 16.78
C PHE A 420 -5.25 7.59 18.27
N GLU A 421 -4.31 7.02 19.03
CA GLU A 421 -4.32 7.03 20.49
C GLU A 421 -3.65 8.32 21.00
N ALA A 422 -4.10 8.90 22.10
CA ALA A 422 -3.45 10.02 22.79
C ALA A 422 -3.63 9.89 24.31
N LYS A 423 -2.61 10.25 25.10
CA LYS A 423 -2.51 10.01 26.56
C LYS A 423 -1.83 11.17 27.28
#